data_AF-A0A3P7DQ48-F1
#
_entry.id   AF-A0A3P7DQ48-F1
#
_cell.length_a   1.000
_cell.length_b   1.000
_cell.length_c   1.000
_cell.angle_alpha   90.00
_cell.angle_beta   90.00
_cell.angle_gamma   90.00
#
_symmetry.space_group_name_H-M   'P 1'
#
loop_
_entity.id
_entity.type
_entity.pdbx_description
1 polymer ?
#
loop_
_entity_poly.entity_id
_entity_poly.type
_entity_poly.pdbx_seq_one_letter_code
_entity_poly.pdbx_strand_id
1 'polypeptide(L)'
;MRHRIYERLASRWTEAASEEFEAVVNKGSAKMETIDKRQMEIRTTTGRVIREMLNGMYYFSNDNRQLMMGVRLNEPTESDIHKLGWLRKNANSWLIRNGIIKITDSQHVTIENCKGQRYLTRYNAEYFITSDDRVTDLDLGYPVNEQNWIEQVEILNDNRAVRIVHAEGTVIHISVSSDTRPIIVRHASHLLTFNGTIRMDDQSNRFLNLTILGGKGTLIGYVHRSEDKSSTDWSFSIEIGTATRTKFTATIGGIPTGIISDRYVCLQPAGDAGAEQCKWLKYEASPLRERHMAHRWQAGIDNCPGCNERGIENFLLNLDPRQWFNGLNSTTEAVTCALEIALIIVSILATVLICTKCIIPLAKCTISLSKPPKK
;
A
#
# COMPACT_ATOMS: atom_id res chain seq x y z
N MET A 1 -2.85 22.62 -23.53
CA MET A 1 -2.29 22.86 -24.87
C MET A 1 -1.73 24.27 -24.90
N ARG A 2 -0.62 24.49 -25.62
CA ARG A 2 0.01 25.81 -25.76
C ARG A 2 -0.06 26.24 -27.22
N HIS A 3 -0.71 27.36 -27.49
CA HIS A 3 -0.82 27.96 -28.81
C HIS A 3 0.14 29.15 -28.90
N ARG A 4 0.97 29.21 -29.96
CA ARG A 4 1.95 30.27 -30.15
C ARG A 4 1.92 30.80 -31.56
N ILE A 5 1.95 32.11 -31.69
CA ILE A 5 2.00 32.83 -32.96
C ILE A 5 3.41 33.37 -33.13
N TYR A 6 4.05 33.04 -34.23
CA TYR A 6 5.37 33.54 -34.59
C TYR A 6 5.26 34.44 -35.82
N GLU A 7 5.96 35.56 -35.78
CA GLU A 7 6.11 36.47 -36.92
C GLU A 7 7.58 36.52 -37.33
N ARG A 8 7.83 36.69 -38.63
CA ARG A 8 9.20 36.73 -39.16
C ARG A 8 9.61 38.17 -39.37
N LEU A 9 10.44 38.69 -38.46
CA LEU A 9 10.99 40.05 -38.52
C LEU A 9 12.50 39.97 -38.79
N ALA A 10 12.98 40.70 -39.80
CA ALA A 10 14.42 40.77 -40.16
C ALA A 10 15.10 39.38 -40.24
N SER A 11 14.45 38.40 -40.88
CA SER A 11 14.92 37.01 -41.05
C SER A 11 15.06 36.19 -39.75
N ARG A 12 14.47 36.64 -38.64
CA ARG A 12 14.35 35.88 -37.39
C ARG A 12 12.88 35.65 -37.06
N TRP A 13 12.59 34.50 -36.46
CA TRP A 13 11.27 34.21 -35.91
C TRP A 13 11.17 34.81 -34.51
N THR A 14 10.15 35.64 -34.30
CA THR A 14 9.85 36.27 -33.01
C THR A 14 8.45 35.85 -32.58
N GLU A 15 8.29 35.45 -31.31
CA GLU A 15 6.99 35.12 -30.75
C GLU A 15 6.16 36.39 -30.61
N ALA A 16 5.02 36.46 -31.31
CA ALA A 16 4.11 37.59 -31.31
C ALA A 16 3.01 37.44 -30.25
N ALA A 17 2.54 36.21 -30.03
CA ALA A 17 1.56 35.88 -29.00
C ALA A 17 1.74 34.43 -28.51
N SER A 18 1.38 34.17 -27.25
CA SER A 18 1.34 32.83 -26.67
C SER A 18 0.17 32.72 -25.71
N GLU A 19 -0.61 31.65 -25.86
CA GLU A 19 -1.77 31.33 -25.05
C GLU A 19 -1.68 29.88 -24.56
N GLU A 20 -2.12 29.63 -23.33
CA GLU A 20 -2.22 28.28 -22.76
C GLU A 20 -3.65 28.00 -22.37
N PHE A 21 -4.13 26.79 -22.70
CA PHE A 21 -5.48 26.38 -22.37
C PHE A 21 -5.53 24.94 -21.87
N GLU A 22 -6.41 24.70 -20.90
CA GLU A 22 -6.70 23.37 -20.37
C GLU A 22 -7.86 22.76 -21.18
N ALA A 23 -7.57 21.65 -21.86
CA ALA A 23 -8.60 20.88 -22.56
C ALA A 23 -9.05 19.72 -21.65
N VAL A 24 -10.33 19.68 -21.32
CA VAL A 24 -10.88 18.57 -20.54
C VAL A 24 -11.01 17.34 -21.42
N VAL A 25 -10.23 16.30 -21.10
CA VAL A 25 -10.27 15.01 -21.76
C VAL A 25 -11.47 14.19 -21.24
N ASN A 26 -12.01 13.27 -22.04
CA ASN A 26 -13.12 12.35 -21.71
C ASN A 26 -14.54 12.93 -21.50
N LYS A 27 -14.73 14.25 -21.54
CA LYS A 27 -16.06 14.88 -21.36
C LYS A 27 -16.65 15.51 -22.63
N GLY A 28 -16.13 15.15 -23.81
CA GLY A 28 -16.58 15.64 -25.10
C GLY A 28 -15.60 16.60 -25.78
N SER A 29 -16.09 17.43 -26.71
CA SER A 29 -15.27 18.42 -27.40
C SER A 29 -15.01 19.64 -26.51
N ALA A 30 -13.74 19.98 -26.28
CA ALA A 30 -13.37 21.29 -25.77
C ALA A 30 -13.20 22.23 -26.97
N LYS A 31 -13.84 23.40 -26.90
CA LYS A 31 -13.80 24.44 -27.94
C LYS A 31 -13.00 25.63 -27.41
N MET A 32 -12.01 26.06 -28.18
CA MET A 32 -11.31 27.32 -27.98
C MET A 32 -11.63 28.26 -29.14
N GLU A 33 -12.14 29.43 -28.82
CA GLU A 33 -12.16 30.56 -29.73
C GLU A 33 -10.94 31.41 -29.41
N THR A 34 -9.97 31.42 -30.31
CA THR A 34 -8.81 32.30 -30.17
C THR A 34 -9.32 33.72 -30.47
N ILE A 35 -9.44 34.55 -29.43
CA ILE A 35 -9.86 35.95 -29.56
C ILE A 35 -8.65 36.78 -29.96
N ASP A 36 -8.09 36.47 -31.13
CA ASP A 36 -7.18 37.37 -31.80
C ASP A 36 -7.70 37.63 -33.21
N LYS A 37 -7.32 38.77 -33.81
CA LYS A 37 -7.91 39.43 -35.00
C LYS A 37 -8.01 38.59 -36.30
N ARG A 38 -7.77 37.28 -36.24
CA ARG A 38 -7.59 36.36 -37.37
C ARG A 38 -8.64 35.24 -37.47
N GLN A 39 -9.76 35.34 -36.74
CA GLN A 39 -10.94 34.45 -36.86
C GLN A 39 -10.54 32.96 -36.97
N MET A 40 -9.81 32.46 -35.97
CA MET A 40 -9.37 31.06 -35.92
C MET A 40 -9.95 30.38 -34.68
N GLU A 41 -10.73 29.33 -34.91
CA GLU A 41 -11.32 28.51 -33.86
C GLU A 41 -10.60 27.15 -33.85
N ILE A 42 -10.17 26.74 -32.65
CA ILE A 42 -9.45 25.48 -32.43
C ILE A 42 -10.33 24.61 -31.54
N ARG A 43 -10.81 23.50 -32.07
CA ARG A 43 -11.56 22.49 -31.31
C ARG A 43 -10.70 21.28 -31.07
N THR A 44 -10.68 20.81 -29.84
CA THR A 44 -9.93 19.62 -29.44
C THR A 44 -10.91 18.54 -28.99
N THR A 45 -10.83 17.38 -29.62
CA THR A 45 -11.56 16.17 -29.24
C THR A 45 -10.57 15.06 -28.93
N THR A 46 -10.85 14.29 -27.89
CA THR A 46 -9.95 13.25 -27.41
C THR A 46 -10.76 12.07 -26.91
N GLY A 47 -10.24 10.87 -27.16
CA GLY A 47 -10.75 9.64 -26.55
C GLY A 47 -10.25 9.46 -25.12
N ARG A 48 -10.54 8.28 -24.56
CA ARG A 48 -10.02 7.82 -23.27
C ARG A 48 -8.50 7.74 -23.30
N VAL A 49 -7.86 8.19 -22.22
CA VAL A 49 -6.42 8.01 -22.01
C VAL A 49 -6.05 6.52 -21.99
N ILE A 50 -4.82 6.17 -22.41
CA ILE A 50 -4.38 4.76 -22.52
C ILE A 50 -4.35 4.08 -21.15
N ARG A 51 -3.94 4.81 -20.11
CA ARG A 51 -3.86 4.33 -18.73
C ARG A 51 -4.53 5.31 -17.79
N GLU A 52 -5.07 4.80 -16.69
CA GLU A 52 -5.66 5.58 -15.62
C GLU A 52 -5.21 4.97 -14.29
N MET A 53 -5.10 5.79 -13.26
CA MET A 53 -4.95 5.29 -11.90
C MET A 53 -6.19 4.46 -11.53
N LEU A 54 -5.97 3.26 -10.99
CA LEU A 54 -7.06 2.43 -10.51
C LEU A 54 -7.74 3.10 -9.32
N ASN A 55 -9.07 3.03 -9.26
CA ASN A 55 -9.81 3.45 -8.08
C ASN A 55 -9.40 2.57 -6.89
N GLY A 56 -9.04 3.21 -5.78
CA GLY A 56 -8.60 2.49 -4.60
C GLY A 56 -7.97 3.42 -3.56
N MET A 57 -7.47 2.80 -2.49
CA MET A 57 -6.81 3.50 -1.39
C MET A 57 -5.31 3.61 -1.65
N TYR A 58 -4.81 4.84 -1.58
CA TYR A 58 -3.39 5.19 -1.65
C TYR A 58 -3.02 5.92 -0.37
N TYR A 59 -1.73 5.98 -0.04
CA TYR A 59 -1.27 6.73 1.12
C TYR A 59 0.01 7.49 0.76
N PHE A 60 0.34 8.50 1.56
CA PHE A 60 1.60 9.22 1.48
C PHE A 60 2.07 9.56 2.88
N SER A 61 3.39 9.69 3.05
CA SER A 61 3.95 10.22 4.30
C SER A 61 3.84 11.74 4.31
N ASN A 62 3.57 12.33 5.48
CA ASN A 62 3.55 13.78 5.64
C ASN A 62 4.93 14.41 5.40
N ASP A 63 6.01 13.67 5.63
CA ASP A 63 7.37 14.19 5.54
C ASP A 63 7.83 14.28 4.08
N ASN A 64 7.66 13.20 3.31
CA ASN A 64 8.16 13.11 1.94
C ASN A 64 7.09 13.47 0.88
N ARG A 65 5.80 13.52 1.28
CA ARG A 65 4.63 13.69 0.38
C ARG A 65 4.69 12.83 -0.89
N GLN A 66 5.28 11.64 -0.77
CA GLN A 66 5.38 10.67 -1.85
C GLN A 66 4.18 9.74 -1.80
N LEU A 67 3.42 9.68 -2.90
CA LEU A 67 2.27 8.80 -3.02
C LEU A 67 2.73 7.37 -3.23
N MET A 68 2.24 6.47 -2.39
CA MET A 68 2.58 5.06 -2.34
C MET A 68 1.41 4.21 -2.82
N MET A 69 1.72 3.11 -3.49
CA MET A 69 0.77 2.10 -3.96
C MET A 69 1.32 0.69 -3.74
N GLY A 70 0.54 -0.32 -4.14
CA GLY A 70 0.97 -1.72 -4.05
C GLY A 70 0.80 -2.33 -2.65
N VAL A 71 0.10 -1.67 -1.73
CA VAL A 71 -0.23 -2.18 -0.40
C VAL A 71 -1.73 -2.35 -0.26
N ARG A 72 -2.18 -3.37 0.48
CA ARG A 72 -3.59 -3.48 0.88
C ARG A 72 -3.84 -2.48 2.01
N LEU A 73 -4.66 -1.47 1.77
CA LEU A 73 -4.94 -0.39 2.70
C LEU A 73 -6.42 -0.38 3.07
N ASN A 74 -6.71 -0.20 4.37
CA ASN A 74 -8.07 -0.08 4.86
C ASN A 74 -8.75 1.19 4.35
N GLU A 75 -10.00 1.06 3.93
CA GLU A 75 -10.88 2.22 3.75
C GLU A 75 -11.19 2.92 5.09
N PRO A 76 -11.65 4.18 5.09
CA PRO A 76 -12.00 4.90 6.33
C PRO A 76 -13.03 4.19 7.20
N THR A 77 -13.94 3.41 6.61
CA THR A 77 -14.97 2.64 7.33
C THR A 77 -14.50 1.23 7.73
N GLU A 78 -13.48 0.72 7.06
CA GLU A 78 -12.88 -0.59 7.28
C GLU A 78 -11.87 -0.56 8.44
N SER A 79 -11.54 -1.72 9.01
CA SER A 79 -10.51 -1.84 10.05
C SER A 79 -9.97 -3.27 10.16
N ASP A 80 -9.60 -3.86 9.02
CA ASP A 80 -8.97 -5.17 8.89
C ASP A 80 -7.51 -5.12 9.39
N ILE A 81 -7.13 -6.05 10.26
CA ILE A 81 -5.78 -6.18 10.83
C ILE A 81 -4.76 -6.72 9.82
N HIS A 82 -5.22 -7.27 8.68
CA HIS A 82 -4.38 -7.76 7.58
C HIS A 82 -4.13 -6.70 6.50
N LYS A 83 -4.55 -5.44 6.73
CA LYS A 83 -4.35 -4.32 5.80
C LYS A 83 -3.73 -3.15 6.53
N LEU A 84 -2.93 -2.33 5.85
CA LEU A 84 -2.40 -1.10 6.43
C LEU A 84 -3.55 -0.20 6.94
N GLY A 85 -3.28 0.63 7.95
CA GLY A 85 -4.24 1.65 8.43
C GLY A 85 -5.25 1.18 9.48
N TRP A 86 -5.04 0.01 10.12
CA TRP A 86 -5.81 -0.40 11.31
C TRP A 86 -5.40 0.39 12.57
N LEU A 87 -4.16 0.87 12.65
CA LEU A 87 -3.67 1.80 13.67
C LEU A 87 -3.86 3.24 13.17
N ARG A 88 -4.73 4.00 13.84
CA ARG A 88 -5.15 5.34 13.38
C ARG A 88 -4.88 6.40 14.41
N LYS A 89 -4.38 7.55 13.95
CA LYS A 89 -4.17 8.71 14.81
C LYS A 89 -5.51 9.41 15.06
N ASN A 90 -5.87 9.55 16.33
CA ASN A 90 -6.98 10.36 16.78
C ASN A 90 -6.44 11.48 17.69
N ALA A 91 -6.45 12.71 17.19
CA ALA A 91 -5.80 13.86 17.82
C ALA A 91 -4.32 13.57 18.17
N ASN A 92 -4.03 13.26 19.43
CA ASN A 92 -2.68 13.00 19.95
C ASN A 92 -2.41 11.53 20.29
N SER A 93 -3.39 10.64 20.18
CA SER A 93 -3.23 9.22 20.48
C SER A 93 -3.38 8.35 19.23
N TRP A 94 -2.68 7.23 19.22
CA TRP A 94 -2.86 6.18 18.22
C TRP A 94 -3.82 5.13 18.79
N LEU A 95 -4.85 4.80 18.03
CA LEU A 95 -5.94 3.95 18.47
C LEU A 95 -6.22 2.87 17.42
N ILE A 96 -6.61 1.69 17.90
CA ILE A 96 -7.11 0.60 17.08
C ILE A 96 -8.62 0.55 17.26
N ARG A 97 -9.38 0.69 16.18
CA ARG A 97 -10.84 0.62 16.23
C ARG A 97 -11.28 -0.78 16.66
N ASN A 98 -12.02 -0.87 17.77
CA ASN A 98 -12.36 -2.12 18.45
C ASN A 98 -11.12 -2.92 18.88
N GLY A 99 -10.06 -2.22 19.30
CA GLY A 99 -8.75 -2.79 19.58
C GLY A 99 -8.76 -3.92 20.61
N ILE A 100 -9.58 -3.84 21.66
CA ILE A 100 -9.70 -4.90 22.67
C ILE A 100 -10.04 -6.23 21.99
N ILE A 101 -11.13 -6.27 21.22
CA ILE A 101 -11.61 -7.48 20.55
C ILE A 101 -10.59 -7.95 19.51
N LYS A 102 -10.12 -7.04 18.64
CA LYS A 102 -9.25 -7.43 17.53
C LYS A 102 -7.88 -7.92 17.97
N ILE A 103 -7.30 -7.28 18.98
CA ILE A 103 -5.98 -7.68 19.46
C ILE A 103 -6.09 -8.99 20.20
N THR A 104 -7.09 -9.19 21.07
CA THR A 104 -7.30 -10.47 21.74
C THR A 104 -7.54 -11.61 20.76
N ASP A 105 -8.31 -11.37 19.69
CA ASP A 105 -8.60 -12.40 18.69
C ASP A 105 -7.40 -12.70 17.77
N SER A 106 -6.55 -11.71 17.53
CA SER A 106 -5.36 -11.86 16.69
C SER A 106 -4.15 -12.44 17.43
N GLN A 107 -4.04 -12.19 18.73
CA GLN A 107 -2.91 -12.60 19.54
C GLN A 107 -3.06 -14.06 19.96
N HIS A 108 -2.07 -14.87 19.62
CA HIS A 108 -1.98 -16.24 20.08
C HIS A 108 -0.76 -16.37 20.99
N VAL A 109 -0.98 -16.89 22.20
CA VAL A 109 0.07 -17.15 23.18
C VAL A 109 0.09 -18.64 23.48
N THR A 110 1.27 -19.24 23.45
CA THR A 110 1.50 -20.64 23.83
C THR A 110 2.56 -20.68 24.90
N ILE A 111 2.25 -21.30 26.04
CA ILE A 111 3.19 -21.40 27.16
C ILE A 111 4.15 -22.56 26.89
N GLU A 112 5.45 -22.30 26.76
CA GLU A 112 6.46 -23.36 26.64
C GLU A 112 6.81 -23.95 28.01
N ASN A 113 7.03 -23.08 29.00
CA ASN A 113 7.39 -23.50 30.35
C ASN A 113 6.83 -22.51 31.35
N CYS A 114 5.78 -22.92 32.06
CA CYS A 114 5.14 -22.09 33.08
C CYS A 114 6.11 -21.75 34.23
N LYS A 115 6.91 -22.72 34.71
CA LYS A 115 7.90 -22.53 35.79
C LYS A 115 9.02 -21.56 35.38
N GLY A 116 9.42 -21.63 34.12
CA GLY A 116 10.41 -20.72 33.56
C GLY A 116 9.81 -19.42 33.02
N GLN A 117 8.47 -19.26 33.12
CA GLN A 117 7.68 -18.19 32.51
C GLN A 117 8.03 -17.91 31.05
N ARG A 118 8.30 -19.00 30.30
CA ARG A 118 8.59 -18.97 28.87
C ARG A 118 7.31 -19.13 28.08
N TYR A 119 7.09 -18.22 27.14
CA TYR A 119 5.95 -18.26 26.24
C TYR A 119 6.39 -17.93 24.82
N LEU A 120 5.68 -18.50 23.86
CA LEU A 120 5.70 -18.10 22.46
C LEU A 120 4.48 -17.22 22.22
N THR A 121 4.68 -16.06 21.62
CA THR A 121 3.60 -15.21 21.16
C THR A 121 3.69 -15.01 19.65
N ARG A 122 2.53 -14.96 19.00
CA ARG A 122 2.40 -14.50 17.62
C ARG A 122 1.18 -13.59 17.53
N TYR A 123 1.25 -12.64 16.60
CA TYR A 123 0.09 -11.86 16.20
C TYR A 123 -0.30 -12.26 14.78
N ASN A 124 -1.55 -12.64 14.60
CA ASN A 124 -2.15 -12.84 13.29
C ASN A 124 -2.59 -11.48 12.71
N ALA A 125 -1.64 -10.58 12.49
CA ALA A 125 -1.84 -9.26 11.93
C ALA A 125 -0.74 -8.95 10.90
N GLU A 126 -0.99 -8.02 9.99
CA GLU A 126 0.00 -7.52 9.04
C GLU A 126 0.35 -6.05 9.36
N TYR A 127 1.50 -5.57 8.88
CA TYR A 127 1.95 -4.18 9.03
C TYR A 127 2.12 -3.71 10.48
N PHE A 128 2.74 -4.54 11.33
CA PHE A 128 3.23 -4.14 12.65
C PHE A 128 4.71 -4.51 12.79
N ILE A 129 5.42 -3.78 13.65
CA ILE A 129 6.77 -4.11 14.07
C ILE A 129 6.75 -4.37 15.57
N THR A 130 7.55 -5.32 16.02
CA THR A 130 7.90 -5.47 17.44
C THR A 130 9.26 -4.81 17.71
N SER A 131 9.71 -4.80 18.97
CA SER A 131 10.95 -4.11 19.38
C SER A 131 12.20 -4.53 18.60
N ASP A 132 12.19 -5.75 18.06
CA ASP A 132 13.36 -6.35 17.40
C ASP A 132 13.30 -6.23 15.86
N ASP A 133 12.14 -5.86 15.31
CA ASP A 133 11.91 -5.82 13.86
C ASP A 133 12.32 -4.45 13.27
N ARG A 134 12.94 -4.47 12.09
CA ARG A 134 13.21 -3.23 11.36
C ARG A 134 12.03 -2.89 10.47
N VAL A 135 11.73 -1.60 10.33
CA VAL A 135 10.70 -1.11 9.39
C VAL A 135 10.98 -1.59 7.96
N THR A 136 12.25 -1.80 7.60
CA THR A 136 12.68 -2.32 6.30
C THR A 136 12.16 -3.71 5.98
N ASP A 137 11.69 -4.44 6.99
CA ASP A 137 11.18 -5.80 6.82
C ASP A 137 9.69 -5.80 6.42
N LEU A 138 9.01 -4.64 6.50
CA LEU A 138 7.63 -4.47 6.07
C LEU A 138 7.58 -4.05 4.60
N ASP A 139 6.83 -4.80 3.79
CA ASP A 139 6.48 -4.39 2.42
C ASP A 139 5.46 -3.24 2.46
N LEU A 140 5.97 -2.02 2.55
CA LEU A 140 5.18 -0.79 2.48
C LEU A 140 4.83 -0.41 1.02
N GLY A 141 4.99 -1.35 0.09
CA GLY A 141 4.70 -1.17 -1.32
C GLY A 141 5.77 -0.35 -2.01
N TYR A 142 5.36 0.44 -2.99
CA TYR A 142 6.28 1.22 -3.81
C TYR A 142 5.66 2.55 -4.20
N PRO A 143 6.49 3.57 -4.46
CA PRO A 143 6.03 4.85 -4.95
C PRO A 143 5.30 4.77 -6.28
N VAL A 144 4.24 5.56 -6.43
CA VAL A 144 3.46 5.66 -7.68
C VAL A 144 4.33 6.16 -8.84
N ASN A 145 5.33 7.01 -8.59
CA ASN A 145 6.24 7.50 -9.62
C ASN A 145 7.25 6.45 -10.13
N GLU A 146 7.30 5.24 -9.56
CA GLU A 146 8.05 4.12 -10.17
C GLU A 146 7.31 3.52 -11.38
N GLN A 147 6.04 3.87 -11.58
CA GLN A 147 5.31 3.51 -12.80
C GLN A 147 5.88 4.24 -14.01
N ASN A 148 6.35 3.49 -15.02
CA ASN A 148 7.00 4.08 -16.20
C ASN A 148 6.10 5.02 -17.03
N TRP A 149 4.78 4.91 -16.87
CA TRP A 149 3.81 5.76 -17.57
C TRP A 149 3.50 7.06 -16.80
N ILE A 150 4.04 7.23 -15.60
CA ILE A 150 3.87 8.42 -14.76
C ILE A 150 5.16 9.23 -14.81
N GLU A 151 5.05 10.46 -15.31
CA GLU A 151 6.16 11.42 -15.33
C GLU A 151 6.30 12.09 -13.96
N GLN A 152 5.18 12.49 -13.37
CA GLN A 152 5.17 13.24 -12.12
C GLN A 152 3.89 12.98 -11.33
N VAL A 153 4.04 12.96 -10.01
CA VAL A 153 2.93 12.91 -9.05
C VAL A 153 2.99 14.16 -8.19
N GLU A 154 1.87 14.86 -8.10
CA GLU A 154 1.76 16.05 -7.27
C GLU A 154 0.55 15.95 -6.33
N ILE A 155 0.80 16.13 -5.04
CA ILE A 155 -0.25 16.18 -4.01
C ILE A 155 -0.53 17.65 -3.72
N LEU A 156 -1.75 18.11 -3.98
CA LEU A 156 -2.12 19.51 -3.73
C LEU A 156 -1.99 19.85 -2.24
N ASN A 157 -1.68 21.11 -1.94
CA ASN A 157 -1.39 21.56 -0.57
C ASN A 157 -2.58 21.41 0.39
N ASP A 158 -3.80 21.36 -0.13
CA ASP A 158 -5.01 21.15 0.66
C ASP A 158 -5.32 19.65 0.92
N ASN A 159 -4.49 18.73 0.41
CA ASN A 159 -4.67 17.28 0.44
C ASN A 159 -6.00 16.80 -0.15
N ARG A 160 -6.65 17.60 -1.02
CA ARG A 160 -7.97 17.24 -1.60
C ARG A 160 -7.86 16.61 -2.97
N ALA A 161 -6.78 16.85 -3.70
CA ALA A 161 -6.55 16.21 -4.98
C ALA A 161 -5.09 15.81 -5.17
N VAL A 162 -4.93 14.81 -6.02
CA VAL A 162 -3.63 14.34 -6.52
C VAL A 162 -3.65 14.54 -8.03
N ARG A 163 -2.63 15.20 -8.57
CA ARG A 163 -2.41 15.36 -10.00
C ARG A 163 -1.36 14.36 -10.46
N ILE A 164 -1.72 13.57 -11.47
CA ILE A 164 -0.83 12.62 -12.13
C ILE A 164 -0.51 13.16 -13.52
N VAL A 165 0.77 13.36 -13.80
CA VAL A 165 1.27 13.74 -15.13
C VAL A 165 1.70 12.47 -15.84
N HIS A 166 1.12 12.21 -16.99
CA HIS A 166 1.40 11.01 -17.76
C HIS A 166 2.64 11.22 -18.62
N ALA A 167 3.58 10.29 -18.56
CA ALA A 167 4.74 10.25 -19.45
C ALA A 167 4.36 9.83 -20.88
N GLU A 168 3.23 9.13 -21.04
CA GLU A 168 2.67 8.74 -22.34
C GLU A 168 1.35 9.46 -22.62
N GLY A 169 1.14 9.85 -23.88
CA GLY A 169 -0.05 10.58 -24.32
C GLY A 169 -0.87 9.82 -25.35
N THR A 170 -2.18 10.09 -25.38
CA THR A 170 -3.07 9.67 -26.48
C THR A 170 -3.08 10.69 -27.61
N VAL A 171 -3.45 10.23 -28.81
CA VAL A 171 -3.71 11.13 -29.93
C VAL A 171 -4.91 12.01 -29.62
N ILE A 172 -4.73 13.32 -29.78
CA ILE A 172 -5.78 14.33 -29.66
C ILE A 172 -6.15 14.77 -31.07
N HIS A 173 -7.42 14.72 -31.41
CA HIS A 173 -7.94 15.27 -32.65
C HIS A 173 -8.12 16.78 -32.50
N ILE A 174 -7.49 17.53 -33.41
CA ILE A 174 -7.58 18.98 -33.45
C ILE A 174 -8.27 19.37 -34.75
N SER A 175 -9.38 20.09 -34.63
CA SER A 175 -10.06 20.72 -35.76
C SER A 175 -9.81 22.21 -35.72
N VAL A 176 -9.32 22.76 -36.83
CA VAL A 176 -9.02 24.18 -36.98
C VAL A 176 -9.95 24.75 -38.04
N SER A 177 -10.81 25.68 -37.64
CA SER A 177 -11.64 26.50 -38.54
C SER A 177 -11.03 27.88 -38.67
N SER A 178 -10.92 28.40 -39.89
CA SER A 178 -10.46 29.76 -40.18
C SER A 178 -11.16 30.35 -41.39
N ASP A 179 -11.32 31.68 -41.36
CA ASP A 179 -11.62 32.59 -42.47
C ASP A 179 -10.89 32.27 -43.78
N THR A 180 -9.63 31.89 -43.62
CA THR A 180 -8.66 31.73 -44.72
C THR A 180 -8.14 30.31 -44.75
N ARG A 181 -7.75 29.82 -45.95
CA ARG A 181 -7.24 28.46 -46.11
C ARG A 181 -5.84 28.34 -45.47
N PRO A 182 -5.66 27.62 -44.35
CA PRO A 182 -4.36 27.50 -43.72
C PRO A 182 -3.44 26.59 -44.55
N ILE A 183 -2.15 26.91 -44.56
CA ILE A 183 -1.10 26.02 -45.09
C ILE A 183 -0.46 25.31 -43.91
N ILE A 184 -0.59 23.99 -43.85
CA ILE A 184 0.03 23.17 -42.81
C ILE A 184 1.45 22.84 -43.25
N VAL A 185 2.43 23.44 -42.58
CA VAL A 185 3.85 23.15 -42.79
C VAL A 185 4.31 22.14 -41.76
N ARG A 186 5.07 21.13 -42.20
CA ARG A 186 5.69 20.13 -41.32
C ARG A 186 7.20 20.28 -41.39
N HIS A 187 7.87 20.15 -40.25
CA HIS A 187 9.31 20.04 -40.24
C HIS A 187 9.73 18.64 -40.70
N ALA A 188 10.84 18.58 -41.42
CA ALA A 188 11.47 17.29 -41.74
C ALA A 188 11.84 16.58 -40.44
N SER A 189 11.42 15.32 -40.34
CA SER A 189 11.81 14.43 -39.25
C SER A 189 13.17 13.81 -39.56
N HIS A 190 13.92 13.46 -38.53
CA HIS A 190 15.26 12.88 -38.67
C HIS A 190 15.48 11.81 -37.62
N LEU A 191 16.21 10.76 -37.99
CA LEU A 191 16.66 9.70 -37.11
C LEU A 191 18.11 9.36 -37.47
N LEU A 192 19.03 9.50 -36.52
CA LEU A 192 20.40 9.02 -36.70
C LEU A 192 20.50 7.53 -36.34
N THR A 193 20.11 7.16 -35.11
CA THR A 193 20.03 5.76 -34.69
C THR A 193 19.18 5.65 -33.42
N PHE A 194 18.81 4.43 -33.04
CA PHE A 194 18.12 4.14 -31.78
C PHE A 194 18.61 2.84 -31.18
N ASN A 195 18.43 2.67 -29.88
CA ASN A 195 18.56 1.40 -29.17
C ASN A 195 17.35 1.23 -28.25
N GLY A 196 17.13 0.04 -27.72
CA GLY A 196 16.03 -0.17 -26.78
C GLY A 196 15.90 -1.61 -26.31
N THR A 197 14.89 -1.84 -25.49
CA THR A 197 14.50 -3.17 -25.00
C THR A 197 12.98 -3.26 -24.94
N ILE A 198 12.47 -4.46 -25.21
CA ILE A 198 11.07 -4.79 -24.94
C ILE A 198 11.03 -5.40 -23.55
N ARG A 199 10.25 -4.83 -22.64
CA ARG A 199 10.26 -5.27 -21.25
C ARG A 199 8.88 -5.60 -20.74
N MET A 200 8.81 -6.68 -19.97
CA MET A 200 7.72 -7.01 -19.07
C MET A 200 8.22 -6.86 -17.64
N ASP A 201 7.63 -5.95 -16.88
CA ASP A 201 8.02 -5.73 -15.48
C ASP A 201 7.37 -6.75 -14.52
N ASP A 202 7.73 -6.64 -13.25
CA ASP A 202 7.25 -7.45 -12.12
C ASP A 202 5.75 -7.23 -11.81
N GLN A 203 5.12 -6.27 -12.50
CA GLN A 203 3.70 -5.92 -12.41
C GLN A 203 2.92 -6.32 -13.67
N SER A 204 3.54 -7.09 -14.56
CA SER A 204 2.98 -7.50 -15.86
C SER A 204 2.70 -6.36 -16.84
N ASN A 205 3.24 -5.16 -16.62
CA ASN A 205 3.19 -4.12 -17.63
C ASN A 205 4.18 -4.43 -18.75
N ARG A 206 3.71 -4.33 -19.98
CA ARG A 206 4.51 -4.50 -21.19
C ARG A 206 4.74 -3.16 -21.85
N PHE A 207 6.00 -2.82 -22.09
CA PHE A 207 6.37 -1.55 -22.68
C PHE A 207 7.67 -1.66 -23.47
N LEU A 208 7.84 -0.74 -24.41
CA LEU A 208 9.01 -0.64 -25.26
C LEU A 208 9.81 0.58 -24.81
N ASN A 209 11.00 0.33 -24.28
CA ASN A 209 11.93 1.39 -23.89
C ASN A 209 12.87 1.68 -25.04
N LEU A 210 12.78 2.88 -25.60
CA LEU A 210 13.64 3.33 -26.69
C LEU A 210 14.52 4.48 -26.22
N THR A 211 15.79 4.42 -26.63
CA THR A 211 16.73 5.53 -26.56
C THR A 211 17.08 5.92 -28.00
N ILE A 212 16.57 7.06 -28.42
CA ILE A 212 16.83 7.65 -29.74
C ILE A 212 18.02 8.58 -29.61
N LEU A 213 18.97 8.43 -30.53
CA LEU A 213 20.14 9.30 -30.65
C LEU A 213 19.99 10.14 -31.92
N GLY A 214 20.15 11.46 -31.82
CA GLY A 214 20.07 12.37 -32.96
C GLY A 214 18.69 12.41 -33.66
N GLY A 215 17.61 12.43 -32.87
CA GLY A 215 16.24 12.42 -33.39
C GLY A 215 15.60 13.82 -33.47
N LYS A 216 14.71 14.02 -34.44
CA LYS A 216 13.90 15.25 -34.61
C LYS A 216 12.55 14.91 -35.23
N GLY A 217 11.50 15.62 -34.84
CA GLY A 217 10.15 15.51 -35.41
C GLY A 217 9.42 14.24 -34.95
N THR A 218 8.70 13.63 -35.88
CA THR A 218 7.89 12.42 -35.64
C THR A 218 8.58 11.20 -36.22
N LEU A 219 8.70 10.13 -35.43
CA LEU A 219 9.17 8.83 -35.89
C LEU A 219 8.01 7.84 -35.89
N ILE A 220 7.96 7.00 -36.92
CA ILE A 220 6.98 5.92 -37.06
C ILE A 220 7.72 4.60 -36.85
N GLY A 221 7.20 3.76 -35.96
CA GLY A 221 7.79 2.49 -35.60
C GLY A 221 6.93 1.30 -35.98
N TYR A 222 7.60 0.24 -36.41
CA TYR A 222 7.00 -1.05 -36.73
C TYR A 222 7.74 -2.15 -35.98
N VAL A 223 6.99 -3.09 -35.44
CA VAL A 223 7.52 -4.28 -34.76
C VAL A 223 7.19 -5.49 -35.59
N HIS A 224 8.23 -6.13 -36.12
CA HIS A 224 8.13 -7.31 -36.95
C HIS A 224 8.59 -8.55 -36.20
N ARG A 225 8.06 -9.70 -36.61
CA ARG A 225 8.47 -11.00 -36.06
C ARG A 225 9.86 -11.44 -36.53
N SER A 226 10.27 -10.99 -37.71
CA SER A 226 11.50 -11.40 -38.39
C SER A 226 12.02 -10.30 -39.33
N GLU A 227 13.28 -10.45 -39.76
CA GLU A 227 14.00 -9.45 -40.58
C GLU A 227 13.43 -9.28 -42.00
N ASP A 228 12.76 -10.31 -42.51
CA ASP A 228 12.04 -10.31 -43.79
C ASP A 228 10.79 -9.39 -43.77
N LYS A 229 10.39 -8.89 -42.59
CA LYS A 229 9.22 -8.02 -42.37
C LYS A 229 7.91 -8.63 -42.91
N SER A 230 7.81 -9.95 -42.94
CA SER A 230 6.63 -10.66 -43.48
C SER A 230 5.36 -10.42 -42.68
N SER A 231 5.48 -10.24 -41.35
CA SER A 231 4.37 -9.86 -40.47
C SER A 231 4.74 -8.69 -39.56
N THR A 232 3.88 -7.67 -39.55
CA THR A 232 3.95 -6.57 -38.58
C THR A 232 3.01 -6.88 -37.42
N ASP A 233 3.57 -7.17 -36.26
CA ASP A 233 2.82 -7.50 -35.04
C ASP A 233 2.21 -6.25 -34.40
N TRP A 234 2.91 -5.11 -34.51
CA TRP A 234 2.52 -3.86 -33.86
C TRP A 234 3.15 -2.64 -34.56
N SER A 235 2.51 -1.48 -34.42
CA SER A 235 3.04 -0.20 -34.91
C SER A 235 2.77 0.91 -33.90
N PHE A 236 3.64 1.90 -33.87
CA PHE A 236 3.59 3.02 -32.93
C PHE A 236 4.18 4.28 -33.55
N SER A 237 4.03 5.43 -32.88
CA SER A 237 4.62 6.69 -33.31
C SER A 237 5.17 7.45 -32.11
N ILE A 238 6.27 8.18 -32.31
CA ILE A 238 6.97 8.94 -31.27
C ILE A 238 7.14 10.38 -31.75
N GLU A 239 6.75 11.34 -30.93
CA GLU A 239 7.01 12.76 -31.17
C GLU A 239 8.20 13.22 -30.31
N ILE A 240 9.31 13.60 -30.94
CA ILE A 240 10.52 14.07 -30.26
C ILE A 240 10.46 15.60 -30.06
N GLY A 241 9.74 16.29 -30.95
CA GLY A 241 9.61 17.74 -31.00
C GLY A 241 10.41 18.39 -32.13
N THR A 242 10.40 19.72 -32.17
CA THR A 242 10.88 20.51 -33.31
C THR A 242 12.40 20.69 -33.36
N ALA A 243 13.09 20.53 -32.23
CA ALA A 243 14.55 20.63 -32.15
C ALA A 243 15.20 19.24 -32.21
N THR A 244 16.37 19.15 -32.85
CA THR A 244 17.17 17.92 -32.84
C THR A 244 17.65 17.65 -31.42
N ARG A 245 17.29 16.49 -30.88
CA ARG A 245 17.75 16.02 -29.57
C ARG A 245 18.91 15.06 -29.75
N THR A 246 20.00 15.30 -29.04
CA THR A 246 21.18 14.42 -29.04
C THR A 246 20.82 13.04 -28.48
N LYS A 247 20.03 13.02 -27.40
CA LYS A 247 19.49 11.82 -26.77
C LYS A 247 18.05 12.07 -26.33
N PHE A 248 17.16 11.15 -26.65
CA PHE A 248 15.75 11.18 -26.24
C PHE A 248 15.30 9.77 -25.83
N THR A 249 14.74 9.64 -24.64
CA THR A 249 14.21 8.37 -24.13
C THR A 249 12.69 8.38 -24.22
N ALA A 250 12.12 7.34 -24.82
CA ALA A 250 10.68 7.17 -24.96
C ALA A 250 10.29 5.79 -24.41
N THR A 251 9.29 5.77 -23.54
CA THR A 251 8.66 4.55 -23.05
C THR A 251 7.29 4.44 -23.67
N ILE A 252 7.04 3.36 -24.41
CA ILE A 252 5.79 3.17 -25.15
C ILE A 252 5.06 1.98 -24.54
N GLY A 253 3.96 2.25 -23.86
CA GLY A 253 3.07 1.21 -23.35
C GLY A 253 2.19 0.57 -24.43
N GLY A 254 1.44 -0.46 -24.03
CA GLY A 254 0.39 -1.04 -24.89
C GLY A 254 0.88 -2.09 -25.88
N ILE A 255 2.02 -2.73 -25.60
CA ILE A 255 2.53 -3.82 -26.42
C ILE A 255 1.51 -4.99 -26.42
N PRO A 256 1.13 -5.52 -27.60
CA PRO A 256 0.26 -6.69 -27.71
C PRO A 256 0.76 -7.91 -26.93
N THR A 257 -0.16 -8.68 -26.37
CA THR A 257 0.16 -9.84 -25.52
C THR A 257 0.87 -10.98 -26.27
N GLY A 258 0.82 -11.00 -27.60
CA GLY A 258 1.52 -11.98 -28.45
C GLY A 258 3.04 -11.78 -28.56
N ILE A 259 3.57 -10.64 -28.13
CA ILE A 259 5.03 -10.38 -28.12
C ILE A 259 5.62 -10.90 -26.80
N ILE A 260 6.27 -12.06 -26.87
CA ILE A 260 6.86 -12.79 -25.74
C ILE A 260 8.33 -13.18 -25.97
N SER A 261 8.93 -12.68 -27.04
CA SER A 261 10.33 -12.93 -27.39
C SER A 261 10.87 -11.74 -28.15
N ASP A 262 12.18 -11.76 -28.45
CA ASP A 262 12.86 -10.72 -29.22
C ASP A 262 12.09 -10.41 -30.52
N ARG A 263 12.12 -9.15 -30.93
CA ARG A 263 11.45 -8.67 -32.15
C ARG A 263 12.35 -7.76 -32.96
N TYR A 264 12.11 -7.75 -34.27
CA TYR A 264 12.80 -6.89 -35.20
C TYR A 264 12.04 -5.56 -35.30
N VAL A 265 12.58 -4.52 -34.69
CA VAL A 265 11.93 -3.20 -34.60
C VAL A 265 12.56 -2.26 -35.61
N CYS A 266 11.72 -1.61 -36.41
CA CYS A 266 12.11 -0.62 -37.39
C CYS A 266 11.54 0.75 -37.03
N LEU A 267 12.35 1.79 -37.14
CA LEU A 267 11.94 3.19 -36.99
C LEU A 267 12.27 3.96 -38.27
N GLN A 268 11.31 4.76 -38.74
CA GLN A 268 11.51 5.65 -39.87
C GLN A 268 11.05 7.08 -39.53
N PRO A 269 11.74 8.11 -40.02
CA PRO A 269 11.25 9.48 -39.94
C PRO A 269 9.93 9.67 -40.72
N ALA A 270 8.99 10.41 -40.15
CA ALA A 270 7.76 10.75 -40.87
C ALA A 270 8.07 11.56 -42.13
N GLY A 271 7.71 11.00 -43.29
CA GLY A 271 7.93 11.61 -44.61
C GLY A 271 9.15 11.06 -45.37
N ASP A 272 9.99 10.23 -44.74
CA ASP A 272 11.14 9.59 -45.38
C ASP A 272 11.22 8.11 -44.98
N ALA A 273 10.58 7.25 -45.76
CA ALA A 273 10.64 5.81 -45.58
C ALA A 273 11.99 5.20 -45.99
N GLY A 274 12.83 5.94 -46.73
CA GLY A 274 14.15 5.46 -47.15
C GLY A 274 15.19 5.55 -46.03
N ALA A 275 14.97 6.42 -45.05
CA ALA A 275 15.82 6.58 -43.86
C ALA A 275 15.45 5.64 -42.70
N GLU A 276 14.80 4.51 -42.99
CA GLU A 276 14.44 3.52 -41.99
C GLU A 276 15.69 2.89 -41.35
N GLN A 277 15.65 2.71 -40.05
CA GLN A 277 16.65 1.99 -39.27
C GLN A 277 15.97 0.82 -38.57
N CYS A 278 16.57 -0.37 -38.62
CA CYS A 278 16.01 -1.56 -37.99
C CYS A 278 17.03 -2.25 -37.09
N LYS A 279 16.57 -2.78 -35.94
CA LYS A 279 17.40 -3.54 -35.00
C LYS A 279 16.58 -4.60 -34.28
N TRP A 280 17.23 -5.70 -33.93
CA TRP A 280 16.70 -6.64 -32.95
C TRP A 280 16.71 -6.04 -31.56
N LEU A 281 15.55 -6.00 -30.92
CA LEU A 281 15.42 -5.60 -29.52
C LEU A 281 15.14 -6.83 -28.67
N LYS A 282 15.93 -6.97 -27.61
CA LYS A 282 15.82 -8.07 -26.65
C LYS A 282 14.54 -7.93 -25.84
N TYR A 283 13.87 -9.06 -25.61
CA TYR A 283 12.75 -9.20 -24.70
C TYR A 283 13.25 -9.57 -23.29
N GLU A 284 12.90 -8.76 -22.30
CA GLU A 284 13.27 -8.96 -20.90
C GLU A 284 12.01 -9.08 -20.05
N ALA A 285 11.84 -10.22 -19.39
CA ALA A 285 10.73 -10.47 -18.47
C ALA A 285 11.24 -10.57 -17.03
N SER A 286 10.71 -9.73 -16.15
CA SER A 286 10.91 -9.86 -14.71
C SER A 286 9.84 -10.79 -14.13
N PRO A 287 10.18 -11.64 -13.14
CA PRO A 287 9.16 -12.43 -12.45
C PRO A 287 8.19 -11.51 -11.69
N LEU A 288 6.96 -12.00 -11.49
CA LEU A 288 5.98 -11.29 -10.67
C LEU A 288 6.54 -11.05 -9.26
N ARG A 289 6.26 -9.87 -8.70
CA ARG A 289 6.64 -9.57 -7.33
C ARG A 289 5.86 -10.46 -6.35
N GLU A 290 6.53 -11.44 -5.77
CA GLU A 290 5.98 -12.25 -4.69
C GLU A 290 6.02 -11.47 -3.37
N ARG A 291 4.91 -11.50 -2.63
CA ARG A 291 4.87 -10.97 -1.26
C ARG A 291 5.07 -12.12 -0.29
N HIS A 292 6.15 -12.09 0.46
CA HIS A 292 6.35 -12.98 1.59
C HIS A 292 6.05 -12.24 2.88
N MET A 293 5.12 -12.76 3.67
CA MET A 293 4.87 -12.30 5.04
C MET A 293 5.10 -13.50 5.96
N ALA A 294 6.23 -13.51 6.64
CA ALA A 294 6.51 -14.53 7.64
C ALA A 294 5.92 -14.10 8.99
N HIS A 295 4.82 -14.73 9.41
CA HIS A 295 4.39 -14.67 10.80
C HIS A 295 5.36 -15.51 11.64
N ARG A 296 6.31 -14.87 12.32
CA ARG A 296 7.27 -15.55 13.19
C ARG A 296 6.73 -15.62 14.61
N TRP A 297 6.83 -16.78 15.24
CA TRP A 297 6.67 -16.89 16.69
C TRP A 297 7.82 -16.20 17.40
N GLN A 298 7.50 -15.36 18.36
CA GLN A 298 8.45 -14.67 19.21
C GLN A 298 8.49 -15.35 20.58
N ALA A 299 9.68 -15.68 21.05
CA ALA A 299 9.88 -16.25 22.38
C ALA A 299 10.11 -15.13 23.39
N GLY A 300 9.37 -15.17 24.50
CA GLY A 300 9.51 -14.23 25.61
C GLY A 300 9.69 -14.96 26.94
N ILE A 301 10.29 -14.25 27.89
CA ILE A 301 10.34 -14.61 29.31
C ILE A 301 9.70 -13.44 30.06
N ASP A 302 8.63 -13.69 30.80
CA ASP A 302 7.98 -12.65 31.61
C ASP A 302 8.08 -12.98 33.10
N ASN A 303 7.90 -11.99 33.97
CA ASN A 303 7.80 -12.18 35.41
C ASN A 303 6.35 -11.96 35.84
N CYS A 304 5.55 -13.03 35.95
CA CYS A 304 4.21 -12.96 36.51
C CYS A 304 4.25 -13.20 38.05
N PRO A 305 3.85 -12.21 38.88
CA PRO A 305 3.70 -12.40 40.33
C PRO A 305 2.73 -13.56 40.63
N GLY A 306 3.07 -14.45 41.56
CA GLY A 306 2.22 -15.60 41.93
C GLY A 306 2.33 -16.86 41.05
N CYS A 307 2.84 -16.78 39.82
CA CYS A 307 2.91 -17.96 38.93
C CYS A 307 4.09 -18.92 39.23
N ASN A 308 5.09 -18.47 40.01
CA ASN A 308 6.30 -19.25 40.33
C ASN A 308 6.48 -19.57 41.83
N GLU A 309 5.49 -19.25 42.65
CA GLU A 309 5.65 -19.26 44.10
C GLU A 309 5.18 -20.59 44.71
N ARG A 310 5.91 -21.68 44.41
CA ARG A 310 5.83 -22.92 45.20
C ARG A 310 7.03 -23.00 46.14
N GLY A 311 6.78 -22.71 47.41
CA GLY A 311 7.75 -22.79 48.51
C GLY A 311 7.06 -22.48 49.84
N ILE A 312 7.65 -22.93 50.96
CA ILE A 312 7.11 -22.70 52.32
C ILE A 312 6.93 -21.20 52.59
N GLU A 313 7.78 -20.36 52.00
CA GLU A 313 7.71 -18.90 52.12
C GLU A 313 6.41 -18.32 51.56
N ASN A 314 5.87 -18.88 50.46
CA ASN A 314 4.59 -18.43 49.92
C ASN A 314 3.38 -19.03 50.63
N PHE A 315 3.54 -20.21 51.22
CA PHE A 315 2.54 -20.74 52.14
C PHE A 315 2.43 -19.84 53.38
N LEU A 316 3.56 -19.31 53.88
CA LEU A 316 3.58 -18.35 54.99
C LEU A 316 3.03 -16.97 54.59
N LEU A 317 3.31 -16.48 53.39
CA LEU A 317 2.71 -15.23 52.87
C LEU A 317 1.19 -15.36 52.71
N ASN A 318 0.70 -16.48 52.17
CA ASN A 318 -0.74 -16.77 52.08
C ASN A 318 -1.41 -17.07 53.43
N LEU A 319 -0.64 -17.27 54.51
CA LEU A 319 -1.14 -17.38 55.88
C LEU A 319 -1.13 -16.04 56.62
N ASP A 320 -0.56 -14.97 56.05
CA ASP A 320 -0.59 -13.64 56.66
C ASP A 320 -1.98 -13.01 56.42
N PRO A 321 -2.83 -12.86 57.47
CA PRO A 321 -4.17 -12.31 57.34
C PRO A 321 -4.18 -10.86 56.84
N ARG A 322 -3.03 -10.16 56.87
CA ARG A 322 -2.89 -8.81 56.31
C ARG A 322 -2.93 -8.79 54.79
N GLN A 323 -2.55 -9.88 54.13
CA GLN A 323 -2.53 -9.96 52.67
C GLN A 323 -3.88 -10.38 52.08
N TRP A 324 -4.75 -11.03 52.87
CA TRP A 324 -6.07 -11.50 52.42
C TRP A 324 -7.01 -10.38 51.97
N PHE A 325 -6.76 -9.16 52.44
CA PHE A 325 -7.56 -7.99 52.12
C PHE A 325 -6.98 -7.12 51.00
N ASN A 326 -5.79 -7.47 50.46
CA ASN A 326 -5.20 -6.75 49.34
C ASN A 326 -5.86 -7.19 48.03
N GLY A 327 -6.73 -6.34 47.47
CA GLY A 327 -7.34 -6.57 46.15
C GLY A 327 -8.86 -6.43 46.08
N LEU A 328 -9.54 -6.17 47.21
CA LEU A 328 -10.98 -5.94 47.24
C LEU A 328 -11.32 -4.54 46.69
N ASN A 329 -11.37 -4.40 45.36
CA ASN A 329 -11.69 -3.13 44.70
C ASN A 329 -13.16 -3.06 44.22
N SER A 330 -13.89 -4.17 44.24
CA SER A 330 -15.32 -4.20 43.90
C SER A 330 -16.20 -4.39 45.15
N THR A 331 -17.34 -3.69 45.18
CA THR A 331 -18.37 -3.89 46.23
C THR A 331 -18.88 -5.32 46.27
N THR A 332 -18.88 -6.02 45.13
CA THR A 332 -19.26 -7.43 45.05
C THR A 332 -18.28 -8.34 45.77
N GLU A 333 -16.98 -8.07 45.66
CA GLU A 333 -15.93 -8.88 46.27
C GLU A 333 -15.91 -8.71 47.79
N ALA A 334 -16.20 -7.50 48.28
CA ALA A 334 -16.34 -7.25 49.72
C ALA A 334 -17.54 -8.01 50.32
N VAL A 335 -18.66 -8.08 49.60
CA VAL A 335 -19.86 -8.83 50.05
C VAL A 335 -19.60 -10.33 50.05
N THR A 336 -18.94 -10.87 49.02
CA THR A 336 -18.58 -12.30 48.99
C THR A 336 -17.60 -12.65 50.10
N CYS A 337 -16.61 -11.79 50.36
CA CYS A 337 -15.66 -11.97 51.47
C CYS A 337 -16.36 -11.99 52.84
N ALA A 338 -17.29 -11.06 53.08
CA ALA A 338 -18.08 -11.03 54.32
C ALA A 338 -18.94 -12.29 54.48
N LEU A 339 -19.51 -12.81 53.39
CA LEU A 339 -20.32 -14.03 53.40
C LEU A 339 -19.47 -15.27 53.68
N GLU A 340 -18.26 -15.37 53.12
CA GLU A 340 -17.33 -16.47 53.40
C GLU A 340 -16.87 -16.45 54.87
N ILE A 341 -16.52 -15.29 55.41
CA ILE A 341 -16.15 -15.15 56.83
C ILE A 341 -17.33 -15.57 57.72
N ALA A 342 -18.56 -15.16 57.39
CA ALA A 342 -19.75 -15.57 58.13
C ALA A 342 -19.96 -17.09 58.09
N LEU A 343 -19.79 -17.73 56.94
CA LEU A 343 -19.88 -19.19 56.80
C LEU A 343 -18.82 -19.93 57.61
N ILE A 344 -17.59 -19.42 57.64
CA ILE A 344 -16.50 -19.98 58.45
C ILE A 344 -16.85 -19.89 59.95
N ILE A 345 -17.33 -18.74 60.41
CA ILE A 345 -17.74 -18.55 61.81
C ILE A 345 -18.90 -19.51 62.17
N VAL A 346 -19.90 -19.63 61.30
CA VAL A 346 -21.03 -20.57 61.50
C VAL A 346 -20.54 -22.02 61.52
N SER A 347 -19.61 -22.39 60.64
CA SER A 347 -19.01 -23.73 60.61
C SER A 347 -18.27 -24.03 61.92
N ILE A 348 -17.42 -23.10 62.39
CA ILE A 348 -16.69 -23.25 63.66
C ILE A 348 -17.67 -23.42 64.82
N LEU A 349 -18.70 -22.57 64.92
CA LEU A 349 -19.73 -22.65 65.95
C LEU A 349 -20.49 -23.99 65.89
N ALA A 350 -20.84 -24.46 64.69
CA ALA A 350 -21.48 -25.77 64.50
C ALA A 350 -20.56 -26.91 64.96
N THR A 351 -19.27 -26.92 64.61
CA THR A 351 -18.32 -27.92 65.12
C THR A 351 -18.17 -27.87 66.64
N VAL A 352 -18.11 -26.68 67.24
CA VAL A 352 -18.03 -26.53 68.71
C VAL A 352 -19.31 -27.07 69.36
N LEU A 353 -20.49 -26.77 68.82
CA LEU A 353 -21.76 -27.29 69.31
C LEU A 353 -21.85 -28.81 69.18
N ILE A 354 -21.47 -29.38 68.03
CA ILE A 354 -21.45 -30.84 67.82
C ILE A 354 -20.50 -31.51 68.80
N CYS A 355 -19.28 -30.97 68.96
CA CYS A 355 -18.30 -31.53 69.89
C CYS A 355 -18.79 -31.45 71.35
N THR A 356 -19.31 -30.30 71.77
CA THR A 356 -19.70 -30.06 73.18
C THR A 356 -21.03 -30.70 73.57
N LYS A 357 -22.01 -30.75 72.65
CA LYS A 357 -23.38 -31.22 72.94
C LYS A 357 -23.67 -32.64 72.46
N CYS A 358 -22.95 -33.15 71.46
CA CYS A 358 -23.17 -34.50 70.95
C CYS A 358 -22.02 -35.43 71.35
N ILE A 359 -20.77 -35.09 71.02
CA ILE A 359 -19.63 -36.01 71.17
C ILE A 359 -19.24 -36.20 72.64
N ILE A 360 -19.03 -35.11 73.39
CA ILE A 360 -18.63 -35.18 74.80
C ILE A 360 -19.64 -35.94 75.69
N PRO A 361 -20.97 -35.70 75.62
CA PRO A 361 -21.92 -36.46 76.42
C PRO A 361 -22.05 -37.92 75.97
N LEU A 362 -21.97 -38.23 74.68
CA LEU A 362 -21.94 -39.62 74.20
C LEU A 362 -20.70 -40.36 74.70
N ALA A 363 -19.52 -39.71 74.69
CA ALA A 363 -18.28 -40.27 75.23
C ALA A 363 -18.36 -40.45 76.77
N LYS A 364 -19.04 -39.56 77.49
CA LYS A 364 -19.28 -39.75 78.94
C LYS A 364 -20.22 -40.93 79.21
N CYS A 365 -21.27 -41.12 78.41
CA CYS A 365 -22.21 -42.24 78.55
C CYS A 365 -21.53 -43.60 78.27
N THR A 366 -20.67 -43.70 77.26
CA THR A 366 -19.96 -44.95 76.94
C THR A 366 -18.91 -45.31 77.99
N ILE A 367 -18.28 -44.32 78.63
CA ILE A 367 -17.31 -44.54 79.72
C ILE A 367 -18.02 -44.90 81.05
N SER A 368 -19.25 -44.43 81.29
CA SER A 368 -20.00 -44.78 82.51
C SER A 368 -20.65 -46.17 82.52
N LEU A 369 -20.92 -46.78 81.35
CA LEU A 369 -21.40 -48.18 81.28
C LEU A 369 -20.30 -49.23 81.52
N SER A 370 -19.03 -48.81 81.57
CA SER A 370 -17.87 -49.70 81.73
C SER A 370 -17.51 -50.04 83.18
N LYS A 371 -18.30 -49.67 84.20
CA LYS A 371 -18.03 -50.07 85.60
C LYS A 371 -18.67 -51.43 85.91
N PRO A 372 -17.89 -52.52 86.02
CA PRO A 372 -18.40 -53.79 86.51
C PRO A 372 -18.72 -53.69 88.01
N PRO A 373 -19.74 -54.41 88.51
CA PRO A 373 -20.11 -54.37 89.92
C PRO A 373 -18.98 -54.98 90.77
N LYS A 374 -18.56 -54.26 91.82
CA LYS A 374 -17.72 -54.83 92.87
C LYS A 374 -18.59 -55.72 93.76
N LYS A 375 -18.05 -56.90 94.08
CA LYS A 375 -18.55 -57.93 95.01
C LYS A 375 -19.19 -57.38 96.28
#